data_AF-A0A485BR19-F1
#
_entry.id   AF-A0A485BR19-F1
#
_cell.length_a   1.000
_cell.length_b   1.000
_cell.length_c   1.000
_cell.angle_alpha   90.00
_cell.angle_beta   90.00
_cell.angle_gamma   90.00
#
_symmetry.space_group_name_H-M   'P 1'
#
loop_
_entity.id
_entity.type
_entity.pdbx_description
1 polymer ?
#
loop_
_entity_poly.entity_id
_entity_poly.type
_entity_poly.pdbx_seq_one_letter_code
_entity_poly.pdbx_strand_id
1 'polypeptide(L)'
;MTTQAPPSNLLPLNPEQLARLQAATTDFTPTQLAWVSGYFWGVLNQHSGAATAVPAQAAEMPGITLISASQTGNARRVAEALRDDLIAAQLNVKLVNAGDYKFKQIASEKLLVIVTSTQGEGRVAGRGRCAA
;
A
#
# COMPACT_ATOMS: atom_id res chain seq x y z
N MET A 1 28.86 34.47 -42.66
CA MET A 1 27.67 33.87 -42.04
C MET A 1 27.99 32.42 -41.70
N THR A 2 28.66 32.18 -40.59
CA THR A 2 29.07 30.84 -40.14
C THR A 2 28.01 30.28 -39.20
N THR A 3 27.24 29.30 -39.68
CA THR A 3 26.25 28.56 -38.89
C THR A 3 26.97 27.64 -37.92
N GLN A 4 26.87 27.96 -36.63
CA GLN A 4 27.39 27.18 -35.51
C GLN A 4 26.56 25.91 -35.33
N ALA A 5 27.17 24.74 -35.50
CA ALA A 5 26.57 23.45 -35.17
C ALA A 5 26.55 23.26 -33.63
N PRO A 6 25.41 22.91 -33.02
CA PRO A 6 25.35 22.67 -31.58
C PRO A 6 26.07 21.35 -31.21
N PRO A 7 26.63 21.26 -29.98
CA PRO A 7 27.47 20.14 -29.55
C PRO A 7 26.67 18.84 -29.50
N SER A 8 26.79 18.06 -30.56
CA SER A 8 26.07 16.80 -30.78
C SER A 8 26.85 15.62 -30.19
N ASN A 9 27.25 15.69 -28.92
CA ASN A 9 28.12 14.64 -28.34
C ASN A 9 27.86 14.27 -26.87
N LEU A 10 26.70 14.63 -26.32
CA LEU A 10 26.30 14.27 -24.95
C LEU A 10 24.95 13.53 -24.86
N LEU A 11 24.32 13.26 -26.00
CA LEU A 11 23.07 12.52 -26.05
C LEU A 11 23.37 11.08 -26.46
N PRO A 12 22.77 10.06 -25.81
CA PRO A 12 22.87 8.66 -26.22
C PRO A 12 22.10 8.38 -27.52
N LEU A 13 21.80 9.40 -28.31
CA LEU A 13 21.00 9.38 -29.53
C LEU A 13 21.85 9.89 -30.70
N ASN A 14 21.79 9.20 -31.83
CA ASN A 14 22.47 9.63 -33.04
C ASN A 14 21.74 10.87 -33.65
N PRO A 15 22.40 11.68 -34.49
CA PRO A 15 21.81 12.91 -35.04
C PRO A 15 20.56 12.66 -35.90
N GLU A 16 20.47 11.51 -36.57
CA GLU A 16 19.29 11.13 -37.37
C GLU A 16 18.08 10.76 -36.49
N GLN A 17 18.31 10.09 -35.37
CA GLN A 17 17.30 9.75 -34.35
C GLN A 17 16.76 11.01 -33.69
N LEU A 18 17.65 11.96 -33.39
CA LEU A 18 17.26 13.26 -32.85
C LEU A 18 16.39 14.04 -33.85
N ALA A 19 16.78 14.09 -35.12
CA ALA A 19 16.01 14.77 -36.15
C ALA A 19 14.61 14.16 -36.33
N ARG A 20 14.49 12.83 -36.29
CA ARG A 20 13.19 12.12 -36.35
C ARG A 20 12.32 12.42 -35.13
N LEU A 21 12.90 12.45 -33.93
CA LEU A 21 12.18 12.76 -32.70
C LEU A 21 11.70 14.22 -32.69
N GLN A 22 12.56 15.15 -33.10
CA GLN A 22 12.21 16.57 -33.21
C GLN A 22 11.08 16.78 -34.21
N ALA A 23 11.18 16.21 -35.42
CA ALA A 23 10.12 16.29 -36.42
C ALA A 23 8.79 15.71 -35.92
N ALA A 24 8.81 14.62 -35.14
CA ALA A 24 7.61 14.02 -34.58
C ALA A 24 7.02 14.81 -33.39
N THR A 25 7.81 15.67 -32.72
CA THR A 25 7.39 16.39 -31.51
C THR A 25 7.08 17.87 -31.74
N THR A 26 7.44 18.43 -32.89
CA THR A 26 7.23 19.85 -33.22
C THR A 26 5.76 20.27 -33.24
N ASP A 27 4.86 19.39 -33.69
CA ASP A 27 3.43 19.71 -33.82
C ASP A 27 2.61 19.37 -32.56
N PHE A 28 3.26 18.87 -31.50
CA PHE A 28 2.55 18.46 -30.28
C PHE A 28 2.39 19.61 -29.29
N THR A 29 1.21 19.64 -28.66
CA THR A 29 0.95 20.55 -27.53
C THR A 29 1.71 20.10 -26.27
N PRO A 30 1.96 20.99 -25.30
CA PRO A 30 2.64 20.62 -24.05
C PRO A 30 1.98 19.44 -23.31
N THR A 31 0.65 19.36 -23.33
CA THR A 31 -0.11 18.24 -22.75
C THR A 31 0.10 16.93 -23.50
N GLN A 32 0.18 16.98 -24.83
CA GLN A 32 0.47 15.80 -25.65
C GLN A 32 1.90 15.31 -25.43
N LEU A 33 2.86 16.22 -25.31
CA LEU A 33 4.24 15.86 -24.95
C LEU A 33 4.32 15.20 -23.56
N ALA A 34 3.55 15.69 -22.58
CA ALA A 34 3.44 15.07 -21.27
C ALA A 34 2.78 13.67 -21.31
N TRP A 35 1.84 13.43 -22.23
CA TRP A 35 1.28 12.10 -22.45
C TRP A 35 2.29 11.16 -23.15
N VAL A 36 3.02 11.67 -24.15
CA VAL A 36 4.06 10.93 -24.89
C VAL A 36 5.21 10.51 -23.97
N SER A 37 5.59 11.33 -22.99
CA SER A 37 6.60 10.95 -22.00
C SER A 37 6.15 9.75 -21.16
N GLY A 38 4.87 9.68 -20.79
CA GLY A 38 4.27 8.51 -20.13
C GLY A 38 4.20 7.28 -21.04
N TYR A 39 3.90 7.46 -22.33
CA TYR A 39 3.91 6.36 -23.32
C TYR A 39 5.31 5.75 -23.47
N PHE A 40 6.36 6.57 -23.62
CA PHE A 40 7.74 6.07 -23.66
C PHE A 40 8.14 5.38 -22.37
N TRP A 41 7.66 5.88 -21.22
CA TRP A 41 7.87 5.20 -19.95
C TRP A 41 7.25 3.80 -19.95
N GLY A 42 6.03 3.66 -20.51
CA GLY A 42 5.38 2.37 -20.73
C GLY A 42 6.19 1.44 -21.65
N VAL A 43 6.65 1.93 -22.79
CA VAL A 43 7.43 1.14 -23.77
C VAL A 43 8.74 0.61 -23.19
N LEU A 44 9.43 1.41 -22.36
CA LEU A 44 10.65 0.98 -21.67
C LEU A 44 10.37 -0.14 -20.64
N ASN A 45 9.23 -0.08 -19.96
CA ASN A 45 8.79 -1.13 -19.04
C ASN A 45 8.32 -2.41 -19.77
N GLN A 46 7.97 -2.34 -21.06
CA GLN A 46 7.60 -3.51 -21.87
C GLN A 46 8.81 -4.28 -22.44
N HIS A 47 9.92 -3.58 -22.73
CA HIS A 47 11.15 -4.19 -23.26
C HIS A 47 11.98 -4.89 -22.16
N SER A 48 11.80 -4.47 -20.91
CA SER A 48 12.14 -5.31 -19.78
C SER A 48 11.05 -6.38 -19.73
N GLY A 49 11.36 -7.64 -20.04
CA GLY A 49 10.40 -8.77 -20.05
C GLY A 49 9.77 -9.12 -18.69
N ALA A 50 9.37 -8.11 -17.92
CA ALA A 50 8.60 -8.18 -16.70
C ALA A 50 7.58 -7.04 -16.73
N ALA A 51 6.69 -7.06 -17.72
CA ALA A 51 5.32 -6.63 -17.49
C ALA A 51 4.66 -7.59 -16.49
N THR A 52 5.18 -7.67 -15.26
CA THR A 52 4.26 -7.59 -14.14
C THR A 52 3.60 -6.24 -14.34
N ALA A 53 2.35 -6.25 -14.83
CA ALA A 53 1.40 -5.23 -14.43
C ALA A 53 1.76 -4.92 -12.99
N VAL A 54 2.26 -3.72 -12.68
CA VAL A 54 2.41 -3.35 -11.28
C VAL A 54 0.96 -3.46 -10.82
N PRO A 55 0.56 -4.49 -10.05
CA PRO A 55 -0.71 -4.32 -9.37
C PRO A 55 -0.44 -3.04 -8.58
N ALA A 56 -1.29 -2.02 -8.70
CA ALA A 56 -1.24 -0.86 -7.83
C ALA A 56 -0.83 -1.40 -6.47
N GLN A 57 0.41 -1.12 -6.04
CA GLN A 57 1.09 -1.91 -5.01
C GLN A 57 0.06 -1.98 -3.91
N ALA A 58 -0.56 -3.16 -3.75
CA ALA A 58 -1.70 -3.29 -2.89
C ALA A 58 -1.04 -3.09 -1.56
N ALA A 59 -1.06 -1.83 -1.08
CA ALA A 59 -0.28 -1.38 0.04
C ALA A 59 -0.62 -2.39 1.10
N GLU A 60 0.33 -3.28 1.41
CA GLU A 60 0.03 -4.54 2.10
C GLU A 60 -0.83 -4.16 3.27
N MET A 61 -2.15 -4.42 3.16
CA MET A 61 -3.09 -3.75 4.03
C MET A 61 -2.67 -4.21 5.42
N PRO A 62 -2.25 -3.28 6.29
CA PRO A 62 -1.57 -3.67 7.51
C PRO A 62 -2.41 -4.71 8.22
N GLY A 63 -1.84 -5.89 8.48
CA GLY A 63 -2.56 -6.97 9.14
C GLY A 63 -3.22 -6.42 10.41
N ILE A 64 -4.55 -6.52 10.47
CA ILE A 64 -5.35 -5.96 11.54
C ILE A 64 -5.44 -7.01 12.63
N THR A 65 -4.89 -6.73 13.80
CA THR A 65 -5.04 -7.61 14.96
C THR A 65 -6.23 -7.14 15.81
N LEU A 66 -7.24 -8.00 15.92
CA LEU A 66 -8.38 -7.83 16.80
C LEU A 66 -8.14 -8.59 18.11
N ILE A 67 -8.25 -7.92 19.25
CA ILE A 67 -8.20 -8.54 20.57
C ILE A 67 -9.58 -8.48 21.22
N SER A 68 -10.16 -9.63 21.58
CA SER A 68 -11.41 -9.68 22.35
C SER A 68 -11.13 -9.88 23.84
N ALA A 69 -11.53 -8.93 24.67
CA ALA A 69 -11.53 -9.05 26.14
C ALA A 69 -12.99 -9.21 26.62
N SER A 70 -13.41 -10.46 26.86
CA SER A 70 -14.78 -10.76 27.25
C SER A 70 -14.89 -11.72 28.44
N GLN A 71 -15.67 -11.31 29.44
CA GLN A 71 -16.01 -12.15 30.59
C GLN A 71 -17.17 -13.10 30.25
N THR A 72 -18.28 -12.55 29.72
CA THR A 72 -19.53 -13.27 29.41
C THR A 72 -19.69 -13.63 27.94
N GLY A 73 -18.73 -13.26 27.08
CA GLY A 73 -18.75 -13.59 25.64
C GLY A 73 -19.38 -12.53 24.73
N ASN A 74 -20.00 -11.48 25.27
CA ASN A 74 -20.62 -10.43 24.46
C ASN A 74 -19.60 -9.71 23.55
N ALA A 75 -18.51 -9.20 24.13
CA ALA A 75 -17.41 -8.58 23.38
C ALA A 75 -16.72 -9.54 22.39
N ARG A 76 -16.78 -10.86 22.65
CA ARG A 76 -16.26 -11.87 21.71
C ARG A 76 -17.12 -11.96 20.46
N ARG A 77 -18.46 -12.02 20.60
CA ARG A 77 -19.38 -12.02 19.44
C ARG A 77 -19.22 -10.77 18.58
N VAL A 78 -19.05 -9.60 19.20
CA VAL A 78 -18.83 -8.34 18.47
C VAL A 78 -17.49 -8.37 17.72
N ALA A 79 -16.43 -8.90 18.33
CA ALA A 79 -15.14 -9.05 17.66
C ALA A 79 -15.16 -10.08 16.51
N GLU A 80 -15.94 -11.15 16.64
CA GLU A 80 -16.16 -12.14 15.58
C GLU A 80 -16.93 -11.53 14.40
N ALA A 81 -17.99 -10.77 14.65
CA ALA A 81 -18.72 -10.05 13.61
C ALA A 81 -17.82 -9.04 12.87
N LEU A 82 -17.04 -8.25 13.62
CA LEU A 82 -16.10 -7.29 13.03
C LEU A 82 -15.01 -7.99 12.19
N ARG A 83 -14.54 -9.16 12.62
CA ARG A 83 -13.61 -9.98 11.82
C ARG A 83 -14.25 -10.36 10.49
N ASP A 84 -15.49 -10.84 10.51
CA ASP A 84 -16.17 -11.32 9.29
C ASP A 84 -16.42 -10.17 8.30
N ASP A 85 -16.78 -8.98 8.79
CA ASP A 85 -16.91 -7.75 7.97
C ASP A 85 -15.57 -7.34 7.33
N LEU A 86 -14.47 -7.42 8.08
CA LEU A 86 -13.15 -7.07 7.58
C LEU A 86 -12.63 -8.13 6.58
N ILE A 87 -12.89 -9.41 6.79
CA ILE A 87 -12.58 -10.47 5.81
C ILE A 87 -13.39 -10.24 4.52
N ALA A 88 -14.66 -9.85 4.64
CA ALA A 88 -15.49 -9.50 3.48
C ALA A 88 -14.95 -8.27 2.72
N ALA A 89 -14.28 -7.35 3.41
CA ALA A 89 -13.55 -6.23 2.82
C ALA A 89 -12.15 -6.62 2.28
N GLN A 90 -11.82 -7.92 2.19
CA GLN A 90 -10.52 -8.44 1.74
C GLN A 90 -9.32 -8.00 2.60
N LEU A 91 -9.56 -7.67 3.87
CA LEU A 91 -8.53 -7.32 4.84
C LEU A 91 -7.97 -8.55 5.55
N ASN A 92 -6.66 -8.54 5.82
CA ASN A 92 -6.02 -9.61 6.59
C ASN A 92 -6.24 -9.37 8.09
N VAL A 93 -7.05 -10.21 8.74
CA VAL A 93 -7.44 -10.01 10.15
C VAL A 93 -7.09 -11.19 11.02
N LYS A 94 -6.50 -10.91 12.19
CA LYS A 94 -6.17 -11.90 13.22
C LYS A 94 -6.98 -11.62 14.48
N LEU A 95 -7.90 -12.51 14.84
CA LEU A 95 -8.65 -12.44 16.09
C LEU A 95 -7.92 -13.21 17.20
N VAL A 96 -7.64 -12.56 18.32
CA VAL A 96 -6.96 -13.14 19.50
C VAL A 96 -7.77 -12.85 20.77
N ASN A 97 -7.84 -13.81 21.69
CA ASN A 97 -8.40 -13.55 23.01
C ASN A 97 -7.39 -12.76 23.85
N ALA A 98 -7.85 -11.77 24.61
CA ALA A 98 -6.99 -10.97 25.49
C ALA A 98 -6.17 -11.83 26.48
N GLY A 99 -6.67 -12.99 26.90
CA GLY A 99 -5.95 -13.91 27.79
C GLY A 99 -4.78 -14.65 27.11
N ASP A 100 -4.83 -14.82 25.80
CA ASP A 100 -3.83 -15.56 25.01
C ASP A 100 -2.86 -14.62 24.27
N TYR A 101 -3.09 -13.31 24.36
CA TYR A 101 -2.28 -12.31 23.68
C TYR A 101 -0.96 -12.04 24.41
N LYS A 102 0.17 -12.24 23.71
CA LYS A 102 1.50 -11.94 24.25
C LYS A 102 1.84 -10.47 24.02
N PHE A 103 1.89 -9.69 25.09
CA PHE A 103 2.21 -8.25 25.05
C PHE A 103 3.48 -7.88 24.28
N LYS A 104 4.49 -8.77 24.22
CA LYS A 104 5.71 -8.53 23.43
C LYS A 104 5.44 -8.34 21.93
N GLN A 105 4.32 -8.83 21.42
CA GLN A 105 3.96 -8.74 19.99
C GLN A 105 3.42 -7.35 19.61
N ILE A 106 2.99 -6.53 20.58
CA ILE A 106 2.35 -5.23 20.31
C ILE A 106 3.25 -4.26 19.53
N ALA A 107 4.58 -4.34 19.70
CA ALA A 107 5.53 -3.50 19.00
C ALA A 107 5.67 -3.83 17.51
N SER A 108 5.21 -5.03 17.10
CA SER A 108 5.24 -5.49 15.71
C SER A 108 3.90 -5.33 15.00
N GLU A 109 2.83 -5.02 15.73
CA GLU A 109 1.49 -4.84 15.17
C GLU A 109 1.37 -3.43 14.57
N LYS A 110 0.96 -3.34 13.30
CA LYS A 110 0.74 -2.06 12.62
C LYS A 110 -0.63 -1.47 12.92
N LEU A 111 -1.65 -2.31 13.15
CA LEU A 111 -3.01 -1.88 13.46
C LEU A 111 -3.64 -2.84 14.47
N LEU A 112 -4.03 -2.31 15.63
CA LEU A 112 -4.58 -3.06 16.76
C LEU A 112 -5.94 -2.52 17.16
N VAL A 113 -6.95 -3.41 17.21
CA VAL A 113 -8.30 -3.09 17.66
C VAL A 113 -8.64 -3.95 18.88
N ILE A 114 -9.06 -3.35 19.98
CA ILE A 114 -9.42 -4.05 21.21
C ILE A 114 -10.91 -3.90 21.47
N VAL A 115 -11.64 -5.02 21.51
CA VAL A 115 -13.06 -5.08 21.83
C VAL A 115 -13.19 -5.61 23.26
N THR A 116 -13.56 -4.74 24.20
CA THR A 116 -13.72 -5.11 25.60
C THR A 116 -15.12 -4.85 26.11
N SER A 117 -15.63 -5.74 26.96
CA SER A 117 -16.84 -5.46 27.74
C SER A 117 -16.43 -4.87 29.08
N THR A 118 -17.00 -3.74 29.46
CA THR A 118 -16.96 -3.27 30.84
C THR A 118 -18.22 -3.76 31.56
N GLN A 119 -18.12 -4.10 32.84
CA GLN A 119 -19.28 -4.27 33.71
C GLN A 119 -19.22 -3.19 34.79
N GLY A 120 -20.39 -2.76 35.28
CA GLY A 120 -20.54 -1.65 36.23
C GLY A 120 -19.50 -1.69 37.36
N GLU A 121 -18.99 -0.51 37.72
CA GLU A 121 -17.84 -0.22 38.62
C GLU A 121 -16.46 -0.02 37.95
N GLY A 122 -16.41 0.13 36.61
CA GLY A 122 -15.21 0.67 35.93
C GLY A 122 -14.07 -0.33 35.71
N ARG A 123 -14.30 -1.63 35.87
CA ARG A 123 -13.29 -2.66 35.60
C ARG A 123 -13.42 -3.24 34.19
N VAL A 124 -12.28 -3.33 33.50
CA VAL A 124 -12.14 -4.01 32.21
C VAL A 124 -12.27 -5.52 32.43
N ALA A 125 -13.03 -6.23 31.58
CA ALA A 125 -13.26 -7.67 31.70
C ALA A 125 -11.96 -8.49 31.59
N GLY A 126 -11.29 -8.67 32.72
CA GLY A 126 -10.07 -9.46 32.84
C GLY A 126 -10.36 -10.96 32.78
N ARG A 127 -9.91 -11.60 31.71
CA ARG A 127 -9.33 -12.96 31.79
C ARG A 127 -7.83 -12.87 31.49
N GLY A 128 -7.17 -11.96 32.19
CA GLY A 128 -5.73 -11.75 32.20
C GLY A 128 -5.42 -11.15 33.56
N ARG A 129 -4.78 -11.94 34.42
CA ARG A 129 -4.37 -11.52 35.76
C ARG A 129 -3.65 -10.18 35.67
N CYS A 130 -4.06 -9.24 36.52
CA CYS A 130 -3.26 -8.05 36.83
C CYS A 130 -1.87 -8.53 37.24
N ALA A 131 -0.87 -8.31 36.38
CA ALA A 131 0.51 -8.29 36.81
C ALA A 131 0.75 -6.89 37.38
N ALA A 132 1.05 -6.85 38.68
CA ALA A 132 1.59 -5.68 39.37
C ALA A 132 2.95 -5.29 38.81
#